data_AF-A0A9E3X2S4-F1
#
_entry.id   AF-A0A9E3X2S4-F1
#
_cell.length_a   1.000
_cell.length_b   1.000
_cell.length_c   1.000
_cell.angle_alpha   90.00
_cell.angle_beta   90.00
_cell.angle_gamma   90.00
#
_symmetry.space_group_name_H-M   'P 1'
#
loop_
_entity.id
_entity.type
_entity.pdbx_description
1 polymer ?
#
loop_
_entity_poly.entity_id
_entity_poly.type
_entity_poly.pdbx_seq_one_letter_code
_entity_poly.pdbx_strand_id
1 'polypeptide(L)'
;TLNPTLANYTYVWRRMPAFFLQFRNSFLVTGGAVLLQVAVAALAGYAFARLRFKGRDLIFYTLILLTFVPRAGGLMAQYELMNFLHLRNSLLGLMLAFAAGVPIPIFIMRQTFLNLPSDFEDAALIDGCNRFQAFLRVMLPMATGGMLVVGLFEFIRVWGEYLFTLTMIDQPNLYTLGIGIAMSFVGLALEDGEFTSYGAEAAVYLLTSAPVLILFIVFQRMFIRGMLEGLKL
;
A
#
# COMPACT_ATOMS: atom_id res chain seq x y z
N THR A 1 -6.72 1.00 -41.68
CA THR A 1 -5.98 2.23 -41.29
C THR A 1 -6.16 2.43 -39.80
N LEU A 2 -5.07 2.52 -39.04
CA LEU A 2 -5.13 2.78 -37.59
C LEU A 2 -5.40 4.26 -37.36
N ASN A 3 -6.68 4.65 -37.35
CA ASN A 3 -7.09 5.99 -36.96
C ASN A 3 -7.15 6.04 -35.42
N PRO A 4 -6.28 6.79 -34.72
CA PRO A 4 -6.37 6.92 -33.28
C PRO A 4 -7.70 7.59 -32.89
N THR A 5 -8.43 7.02 -31.92
CA THR A 5 -9.69 7.57 -31.43
C THR A 5 -9.73 7.56 -29.90
N LEU A 6 -10.53 8.46 -29.31
CA LEU A 6 -10.79 8.51 -27.87
C LEU A 6 -12.12 7.81 -27.48
N ALA A 7 -12.73 7.07 -28.42
CA ALA A 7 -14.06 6.47 -28.25
C ALA A 7 -14.14 5.51 -27.06
N ASN A 8 -13.06 4.76 -26.80
CA ASN A 8 -13.01 3.81 -25.68
C ASN A 8 -13.01 4.52 -24.31
N TYR A 9 -12.35 5.68 -24.20
CA TYR A 9 -12.33 6.46 -22.96
C TYR A 9 -13.69 7.13 -22.71
N THR A 10 -14.34 7.64 -23.76
CA THR A 10 -15.69 8.21 -23.64
C THR A 10 -16.73 7.14 -23.36
N TYR A 11 -16.54 5.92 -23.86
CA TYR A 11 -17.36 4.75 -23.50
C TYR A 11 -17.29 4.47 -22.00
N VAL A 12 -16.08 4.32 -21.43
CA VAL A 12 -15.88 4.12 -19.98
C VAL A 12 -16.60 5.21 -19.17
N TRP A 13 -16.41 6.47 -19.57
CA TRP A 13 -17.01 7.61 -18.85
C TRP A 13 -18.54 7.61 -18.84
N ARG A 14 -19.17 7.12 -19.92
CA ARG A 14 -20.63 7.12 -20.09
C ARG A 14 -21.30 5.85 -19.59
N ARG A 15 -20.61 4.70 -19.69
CA ARG A 15 -21.18 3.37 -19.43
C ARG A 15 -20.72 2.76 -18.11
N MET A 16 -19.70 3.32 -17.46
CA MET A 16 -19.26 2.89 -16.12
C MET A 16 -19.43 4.04 -15.10
N PRO A 17 -20.68 4.44 -14.75
CA PRO A 17 -20.91 5.57 -13.85
C PRO A 17 -20.35 5.35 -12.44
N ALA A 18 -20.20 4.09 -12.01
CA ALA A 18 -19.61 3.72 -10.73
C ALA A 18 -18.07 3.83 -10.71
N PHE A 19 -17.40 4.00 -11.85
CA PHE A 19 -15.94 3.99 -11.95
C PHE A 19 -15.28 5.06 -11.05
N PHE A 20 -15.82 6.28 -11.01
CA PHE A 20 -15.28 7.35 -10.16
C PHE A 20 -15.43 7.05 -8.67
N LEU A 21 -16.55 6.46 -8.28
CA LEU A 21 -16.78 6.05 -6.90
C LEU A 21 -15.80 4.95 -6.50
N GLN A 22 -15.61 3.95 -7.37
CA GLN A 22 -14.67 2.85 -7.15
C GLN A 22 -13.22 3.35 -7.09
N PHE A 23 -12.85 4.29 -7.96
CA PHE A 23 -11.54 4.94 -7.94
C PHE A 23 -11.31 5.70 -6.65
N ARG A 24 -12.30 6.49 -6.20
CA ARG A 24 -12.25 7.19 -4.91
C ARG A 24 -12.11 6.21 -3.75
N ASN A 25 -12.89 5.12 -3.73
CA ASN A 25 -12.83 4.11 -2.69
C ASN A 25 -11.45 3.44 -2.64
N SER A 26 -10.89 3.04 -3.79
CA SER A 26 -9.52 2.52 -3.87
C SER A 26 -8.51 3.53 -3.34
N PHE A 27 -8.60 4.80 -3.76
CA PHE A 27 -7.66 5.83 -3.30
C PHE A 27 -7.72 6.06 -1.79
N LEU A 28 -8.93 6.10 -1.21
CA LEU A 28 -9.12 6.24 0.23
C LEU A 28 -8.57 5.02 0.99
N VAL A 29 -8.87 3.80 0.52
CA VAL A 29 -8.42 2.58 1.16
C VAL A 29 -6.90 2.45 1.09
N THR A 30 -6.32 2.61 -0.10
CA THR A 30 -4.86 2.53 -0.31
C THR A 30 -4.15 3.63 0.46
N GLY A 31 -4.60 4.90 0.33
CA GLY A 31 -3.96 6.02 1.00
C GLY A 31 -3.99 5.89 2.52
N GLY A 32 -5.15 5.53 3.09
CA GLY A 32 -5.31 5.33 4.53
C GLY A 32 -4.48 4.17 5.07
N ALA A 33 -4.51 3.01 4.39
CA ALA A 33 -3.73 1.85 4.78
C ALA A 33 -2.22 2.14 4.75
N VAL A 34 -1.72 2.72 3.65
CA VAL A 34 -0.30 3.03 3.48
C VAL A 34 0.19 4.02 4.54
N LEU A 35 -0.57 5.07 4.83
CA LEU A 35 -0.23 6.05 5.87
C LEU A 35 -0.08 5.37 7.23
N LEU A 36 -1.03 4.50 7.60
CA LEU A 36 -0.98 3.75 8.84
C LEU A 36 0.21 2.78 8.87
N GLN A 37 0.47 2.07 7.78
CA GLN A 37 1.61 1.14 7.70
C GLN A 37 2.93 1.86 7.84
N VAL A 38 3.13 3.00 7.16
CA VAL A 38 4.35 3.80 7.26
C VAL A 38 4.53 4.30 8.70
N ALA A 39 3.47 4.82 9.33
CA ALA A 39 3.54 5.31 10.70
C ALA A 39 3.91 4.20 11.69
N VAL A 40 3.21 3.06 11.63
CA VAL A 40 3.47 1.90 12.51
C VAL A 40 4.86 1.32 12.24
N ALA A 41 5.24 1.17 10.97
CA ALA A 41 6.54 0.64 10.59
C ALA A 41 7.70 1.55 11.00
N ALA A 42 7.53 2.88 10.91
CA ALA A 42 8.55 3.81 11.36
C ALA A 42 8.79 3.70 12.87
N LEU A 43 7.72 3.65 13.66
CA LEU A 43 7.80 3.47 15.11
C LEU A 43 8.43 2.12 15.50
N ALA A 44 7.87 1.03 14.97
CA ALA A 44 8.35 -0.32 15.30
C ALA A 44 9.76 -0.58 14.75
N GLY A 45 10.04 -0.13 13.53
CA GLY A 45 11.36 -0.22 12.91
C GLY A 45 12.42 0.50 13.71
N TYR A 46 12.13 1.72 14.20
CA TYR A 46 13.03 2.45 15.09
C TYR A 46 13.24 1.71 16.41
N ALA A 47 12.16 1.20 17.02
CA ALA A 47 12.24 0.42 18.26
C ALA A 47 13.12 -0.83 18.10
N PHE A 48 12.94 -1.62 17.03
CA PHE A 48 13.76 -2.81 16.77
C PHE A 48 15.20 -2.51 16.35
N ALA A 49 15.47 -1.32 15.83
CA ALA A 49 16.82 -0.90 15.44
C ALA A 49 17.62 -0.31 16.61
N ARG A 50 17.00 0.56 17.42
CA ARG A 50 17.69 1.42 18.39
C ARG A 50 17.45 1.04 19.84
N LEU A 51 16.28 0.51 20.18
CA LEU A 51 15.98 0.15 21.57
C LEU A 51 16.53 -1.25 21.91
N ARG A 52 16.95 -1.41 23.17
CA ARG A 52 17.37 -2.68 23.73
C ARG A 52 16.32 -3.13 24.74
N PHE A 53 15.62 -4.21 24.44
CA PHE A 53 14.63 -4.82 25.33
C PHE A 53 14.67 -6.34 25.22
N LYS A 54 14.24 -7.02 26.29
CA LYS A 54 14.28 -8.48 26.36
C LYS A 54 13.36 -9.09 25.29
N GLY A 55 13.89 -10.02 24.50
CA GLY A 55 13.13 -10.71 23.44
C GLY A 55 13.02 -9.94 22.11
N ARG A 56 13.66 -8.77 21.98
CA ARG A 56 13.64 -7.95 20.75
C ARG A 56 13.84 -8.75 19.47
N ASP A 57 14.95 -9.49 19.40
CA ASP A 57 15.32 -10.19 18.16
C ASP A 57 14.42 -11.41 17.93
N LEU A 58 13.98 -12.10 19.00
CA LEU A 58 13.01 -13.18 18.90
C LEU A 58 11.69 -12.69 18.29
N ILE A 59 11.11 -11.62 18.85
CA ILE A 59 9.85 -11.03 18.35
C ILE A 59 10.01 -10.60 16.90
N PHE A 60 11.13 -9.92 16.57
CA PHE A 60 11.40 -9.49 15.20
C PHE A 60 11.47 -10.67 14.23
N TYR A 61 12.26 -11.71 14.53
CA TYR A 61 12.39 -12.86 13.64
C TYR A 61 11.10 -13.65 13.51
N THR A 62 10.33 -13.84 14.60
CA THR A 62 9.00 -14.46 14.52
C THR A 62 8.08 -13.67 13.59
N LEU A 63 8.07 -12.35 13.70
CA LEU A 63 7.26 -11.46 12.88
C LEU A 63 7.63 -11.56 11.39
N ILE A 64 8.92 -11.69 11.05
CA ILE A 64 9.36 -11.94 9.67
C ILE A 64 8.98 -13.35 9.20
N LEU A 65 9.20 -14.38 10.02
CA LEU A 65 8.87 -15.77 9.69
C LEU A 65 7.39 -15.96 9.35
N LEU A 66 6.50 -15.26 10.06
CA LEU A 66 5.05 -15.29 9.78
C LEU A 66 4.68 -14.75 8.40
N THR A 67 5.55 -13.99 7.75
CA THR A 67 5.31 -13.49 6.38
C THR A 67 5.36 -14.60 5.33
N PHE A 68 6.06 -15.70 5.61
CA PHE A 68 6.11 -16.87 4.73
C PHE A 68 4.86 -17.74 4.80
N VAL A 69 3.98 -17.52 5.78
CA VAL A 69 2.69 -18.21 5.87
C VAL A 69 1.82 -17.71 4.72
N PRO A 70 1.35 -18.58 3.80
CA PRO A 70 0.55 -18.16 2.66
C PRO A 70 -0.75 -17.50 3.08
N ARG A 71 -0.96 -16.23 2.68
CA ARG A 71 -2.16 -15.46 3.03
C ARG A 71 -3.45 -16.10 2.50
N ALA A 72 -3.38 -16.78 1.35
CA ALA A 72 -4.53 -17.44 0.75
C ALA A 72 -5.16 -18.50 1.66
N GLY A 73 -4.34 -19.25 2.43
CA GLY A 73 -4.84 -20.23 3.40
C GLY A 73 -5.52 -19.59 4.62
N GLY A 74 -5.21 -18.33 4.91
CA GLY A 74 -5.78 -17.57 6.03
C GLY A 74 -6.97 -16.69 5.67
N LEU A 75 -7.42 -16.67 4.40
CA LEU A 75 -8.46 -15.74 3.94
C LEU A 75 -9.79 -15.95 4.66
N MET A 76 -10.18 -17.21 4.90
CA MET A 76 -11.38 -17.54 5.66
C MET A 76 -11.28 -17.09 7.12
N ALA A 77 -10.10 -17.25 7.75
CA ALA A 77 -9.90 -16.77 9.12
C ALA A 77 -9.97 -15.25 9.21
N GLN A 78 -9.44 -14.54 8.20
CA GLN A 78 -9.58 -13.08 8.10
C GLN A 78 -11.02 -12.66 7.87
N TYR A 79 -11.78 -13.39 7.05
CA TYR A 79 -13.21 -13.17 6.86
C TYR A 79 -13.96 -13.24 8.19
N GLU A 80 -13.78 -14.33 8.92
CA GLU A 80 -14.47 -14.55 10.20
C GLU A 80 -14.08 -13.49 11.24
N LEU A 81 -12.79 -13.14 11.31
CA LEU A 81 -12.32 -12.09 12.20
C LEU A 81 -12.94 -10.73 11.86
N MET A 82 -12.94 -10.33 10.59
CA MET A 82 -13.51 -9.06 10.16
C MET A 82 -15.01 -9.00 10.37
N ASN A 83 -15.71 -10.13 10.19
CA ASN A 83 -17.14 -10.26 10.47
C ASN A 83 -17.43 -10.15 11.97
N PHE A 84 -16.65 -10.86 12.81
CA PHE A 84 -16.74 -10.80 14.27
C PHE A 84 -16.49 -9.38 14.81
N LEU A 85 -15.53 -8.66 14.23
CA LEU A 85 -15.23 -7.27 14.60
C LEU A 85 -16.21 -6.25 14.00
N HIS A 86 -17.20 -6.69 13.22
CA HIS A 86 -18.14 -5.83 12.48
C HIS A 86 -17.44 -4.82 11.54
N LEU A 87 -16.27 -5.22 11.01
CA LEU A 87 -15.48 -4.44 10.05
C LEU A 87 -15.63 -4.95 8.60
N ARG A 88 -16.35 -6.06 8.39
CA ARG A 88 -16.74 -6.53 7.05
C ARG A 88 -17.61 -5.47 6.36
N ASN A 89 -17.52 -5.40 5.03
CA ASN A 89 -18.34 -4.56 4.18
C ASN A 89 -18.24 -3.07 4.58
N SER A 90 -17.00 -2.65 4.86
CA SER A 90 -16.64 -1.29 5.28
C SER A 90 -15.27 -0.89 4.71
N LEU A 91 -15.17 0.33 4.18
CA LEU A 91 -13.88 0.87 3.70
C LEU A 91 -12.87 1.03 4.85
N LEU A 92 -13.34 1.41 6.04
CA LEU A 92 -12.48 1.49 7.23
C LEU A 92 -11.96 0.11 7.62
N GLY A 93 -12.81 -0.91 7.54
CA GLY A 93 -12.39 -2.29 7.77
C GLY A 93 -11.30 -2.74 6.80
N LEU A 94 -11.48 -2.46 5.51
CA LEU A 94 -10.43 -2.71 4.51
C LEU A 94 -9.13 -1.97 4.83
N MET A 95 -9.20 -0.67 5.16
CA MET A 95 -8.03 0.13 5.53
C MET A 95 -7.26 -0.50 6.69
N LEU A 96 -7.95 -0.86 7.76
CA LEU A 96 -7.36 -1.45 8.96
C LEU A 96 -6.78 -2.84 8.69
N ALA A 97 -7.48 -3.66 7.91
CA ALA A 97 -7.01 -5.00 7.55
C ALA A 97 -5.73 -4.94 6.71
N PHE A 98 -5.66 -4.02 5.73
CA PHE A 98 -4.43 -3.79 4.99
C PHE A 98 -3.33 -3.21 5.88
N ALA A 99 -3.70 -2.28 6.77
CA ALA A 99 -2.75 -1.68 7.69
C ALA A 99 -2.12 -2.67 8.67
N ALA A 100 -2.76 -3.80 8.96
CA ALA A 100 -2.19 -4.87 9.78
C ALA A 100 -1.02 -5.62 9.11
N GLY A 101 -0.88 -5.51 7.78
CA GLY A 101 0.20 -6.11 7.00
C GLY A 101 1.55 -5.39 7.16
N VAL A 102 2.07 -5.26 8.38
CA VAL A 102 3.29 -4.52 8.71
C VAL A 102 4.63 -5.28 8.73
N PRO A 103 4.73 -6.62 8.61
CA PRO A 103 6.03 -7.29 8.70
C PRO A 103 7.15 -6.79 7.77
N ILE A 104 6.87 -6.71 6.48
CA ILE A 104 7.83 -6.21 5.50
C ILE A 104 8.10 -4.70 5.69
N PRO A 105 7.09 -3.83 5.87
CA PRO A 105 7.31 -2.44 6.26
C PRO A 105 8.23 -2.26 7.47
N ILE A 106 8.00 -3.01 8.56
CA ILE A 106 8.82 -2.98 9.78
C ILE A 106 10.25 -3.42 9.48
N PHE A 107 10.41 -4.50 8.69
CA PHE A 107 11.73 -4.95 8.25
C PHE A 107 12.49 -3.84 7.53
N ILE A 108 11.88 -3.23 6.52
CA ILE A 108 12.50 -2.17 5.72
C ILE A 108 12.89 -1.00 6.63
N MET A 109 11.96 -0.50 7.46
CA MET A 109 12.26 0.62 8.36
C MET A 109 13.35 0.28 9.38
N ARG A 110 13.37 -0.94 9.93
CA ARG A 110 14.46 -1.38 10.82
C ARG A 110 15.81 -1.32 10.11
N GLN A 111 15.90 -1.83 8.88
CA GLN A 111 17.15 -1.76 8.11
C GLN A 111 17.53 -0.31 7.79
N THR A 112 16.56 0.53 7.42
CA THR A 112 16.80 1.97 7.23
C THR A 112 17.40 2.59 8.49
N PHE A 113 16.79 2.38 9.65
CA PHE A 113 17.30 2.96 10.89
C PHE A 113 18.65 2.38 11.32
N LEU A 114 18.95 1.10 11.08
CA LEU A 114 20.26 0.52 11.39
C LEU A 114 21.39 1.10 10.53
N ASN A 115 21.10 1.50 9.30
CA ASN A 115 22.08 2.08 8.38
C ASN A 115 22.35 3.57 8.63
N LEU A 116 21.52 4.26 9.42
CA LEU A 116 21.79 5.64 9.80
C LEU A 116 22.89 5.69 10.88
N PRO A 117 23.80 6.69 10.88
CA PRO A 117 24.79 6.83 11.94
C PRO A 117 24.13 7.08 13.30
N SER A 118 24.55 6.36 14.35
CA SER A 118 24.02 6.54 15.72
C SER A 118 24.37 7.90 16.32
N ASP A 119 25.46 8.51 15.87
CA ASP A 119 26.01 9.74 16.45
C ASP A 119 25.00 10.91 16.44
N PHE A 120 24.11 10.96 15.45
CA PHE A 120 23.04 11.95 15.38
C PHE A 120 21.98 11.77 16.48
N GLU A 121 21.64 10.52 16.79
CA GLU A 121 20.73 10.21 17.89
C GLU A 121 21.38 10.53 19.23
N ASP A 122 22.63 10.11 19.42
CA ASP A 122 23.38 10.34 20.66
C ASP A 122 23.61 11.84 20.92
N ALA A 123 23.94 12.62 19.89
CA ALA A 123 24.04 14.07 19.98
C ALA A 123 22.71 14.71 20.41
N ALA A 124 21.59 14.30 19.82
CA ALA A 124 20.28 14.81 20.20
C ALA A 124 19.92 14.52 21.66
N LEU A 125 20.31 13.33 22.18
CA LEU A 125 20.12 12.97 23.58
C LEU A 125 20.99 13.83 24.51
N ILE A 126 22.24 14.14 24.11
CA ILE A 126 23.13 15.06 24.83
C ILE A 126 22.54 16.49 24.86
N ASP A 127 21.91 16.92 23.76
CA ASP A 127 21.21 18.21 23.65
C ASP A 127 19.88 18.26 24.43
N GLY A 128 19.56 17.22 25.20
CA GLY A 128 18.40 17.18 26.08
C GLY A 128 17.11 16.67 25.44
N CYS A 129 17.15 16.17 24.21
CA CYS A 129 15.99 15.46 23.65
C CYS A 129 15.78 14.14 24.40
N ASN A 130 14.53 13.81 24.71
CA ASN A 130 14.20 12.43 25.06
C ASN A 130 14.19 11.56 23.78
N ARG A 131 14.17 10.22 23.94
CA ARG A 131 14.23 9.29 22.81
C ARG A 131 13.12 9.48 21.78
N PHE A 132 11.89 9.80 22.22
CA PHE A 132 10.79 10.03 21.29
C PHE A 132 10.97 11.34 20.51
N GLN A 133 11.51 12.38 21.15
CA GLN A 133 11.89 13.62 20.48
C GLN A 133 13.04 13.41 19.50
N ALA A 134 14.08 12.66 19.88
CA ALA A 134 15.20 12.30 18.99
C ALA A 134 14.69 11.51 17.78
N PHE A 135 13.77 10.56 18.00
CA PHE A 135 13.08 9.85 16.94
C PHE A 135 12.35 10.82 16.00
N LEU A 136 11.42 11.63 16.51
CA LEU A 136 10.57 12.48 15.66
C LEU A 136 11.33 13.60 14.95
N ARG A 137 12.33 14.20 15.61
CA ARG A 137 12.99 15.42 15.12
C ARG A 137 14.29 15.16 14.35
N VAL A 138 14.94 14.02 14.57
CA VAL A 138 16.25 13.72 13.97
C VAL A 138 16.16 12.45 13.12
N MET A 139 15.84 11.32 13.73
CA MET A 139 15.91 10.03 13.05
C MET A 139 14.84 9.86 11.97
N LEU A 140 13.61 10.31 12.23
CA LEU A 140 12.48 10.16 11.31
C LEU A 140 12.68 10.99 10.02
N PRO A 141 13.09 12.28 10.06
CA PRO A 141 13.46 13.02 8.85
C PRO A 141 14.60 12.37 8.05
N MET A 142 15.62 11.86 8.73
CA MET A 142 16.73 11.15 8.06
C MET A 142 16.27 9.84 7.39
N ALA A 143 15.24 9.19 7.93
CA ALA A 143 14.65 7.97 7.40
C ALA A 143 13.61 8.20 6.28
N THR A 144 13.47 9.43 5.76
CA THR A 144 12.49 9.77 4.71
C THR A 144 12.60 8.85 3.49
N GLY A 145 13.83 8.53 3.05
CA GLY A 145 14.04 7.59 1.93
C GLY A 145 13.42 6.21 2.20
N GLY A 146 13.60 5.67 3.40
CA GLY A 146 12.99 4.38 3.79
C GLY A 146 11.47 4.44 3.87
N MET A 147 10.90 5.53 4.42
CA MET A 147 9.45 5.72 4.46
C MET A 147 8.83 5.79 3.07
N LEU A 148 9.52 6.41 2.11
CA LEU A 148 9.08 6.46 0.72
C LEU A 148 9.12 5.09 0.05
N VAL A 149 10.14 4.27 0.33
CA VAL A 149 10.22 2.88 -0.16
C VAL A 149 9.05 2.07 0.36
N VAL A 150 8.77 2.13 1.66
CA VAL A 150 7.61 1.46 2.28
C VAL A 150 6.31 1.96 1.67
N GLY A 151 6.16 3.28 1.54
CA GLY A 151 4.97 3.90 1.00
C GLY A 151 4.67 3.44 -0.43
N LEU A 152 5.67 3.43 -1.30
CA LEU A 152 5.51 2.97 -2.68
C LEU A 152 5.19 1.48 -2.77
N PHE A 153 5.94 0.65 -2.03
CA PHE A 153 5.76 -0.79 -2.03
C PHE A 153 4.35 -1.18 -1.56
N GLU A 154 3.89 -0.60 -0.45
CA GLU A 154 2.55 -0.86 0.08
C GLU A 154 1.45 -0.24 -0.78
N PHE A 155 1.69 0.93 -1.40
CA PHE A 155 0.73 1.52 -2.32
C PHE A 155 0.44 0.55 -3.47
N ILE A 156 1.48 0.05 -4.15
CA ILE A 156 1.32 -0.89 -5.27
C ILE A 156 0.58 -2.14 -4.81
N ARG A 157 0.95 -2.69 -3.65
CA ARG A 157 0.35 -3.89 -3.09
C ARG A 157 -1.14 -3.72 -2.78
N VAL A 158 -1.52 -2.64 -2.09
CA VAL A 158 -2.92 -2.40 -1.68
C VAL A 158 -3.77 -1.93 -2.85
N TRP A 159 -3.23 -1.09 -3.73
CA TRP A 159 -3.92 -0.61 -4.93
C TRP A 159 -4.34 -1.74 -5.86
N GLY A 160 -3.46 -2.73 -6.05
CA GLY A 160 -3.68 -3.89 -6.90
C GLY A 160 -4.41 -5.05 -6.24
N GLU A 161 -4.83 -4.93 -4.98
CA GLU A 161 -5.43 -6.06 -4.26
C GLU A 161 -6.88 -6.32 -4.68
N TYR A 162 -7.10 -7.45 -5.33
CA TYR A 162 -8.40 -7.90 -5.80
C TYR A 162 -9.04 -8.96 -4.89
N LEU A 163 -8.31 -10.04 -4.60
CA LEU A 163 -8.90 -11.22 -3.97
C LEU A 163 -9.38 -10.90 -2.55
N PHE A 164 -8.55 -10.22 -1.76
CA PHE A 164 -8.93 -9.84 -0.41
C PHE A 164 -10.14 -8.88 -0.42
N THR A 165 -10.14 -7.87 -1.29
CA THR A 165 -11.22 -6.88 -1.34
C THR A 165 -12.54 -7.51 -1.77
N LEU A 166 -12.51 -8.40 -2.77
CA LEU A 166 -13.67 -9.17 -3.25
C LEU A 166 -14.34 -9.96 -2.12
N THR A 167 -13.55 -10.55 -1.23
CA THR A 167 -14.11 -11.34 -0.13
C THR A 167 -14.65 -10.50 1.02
N MET A 168 -14.23 -9.25 1.18
CA MET A 168 -14.57 -8.40 2.34
C MET A 168 -15.68 -7.39 2.06
N ILE A 169 -15.96 -7.06 0.80
CA ILE A 169 -16.97 -6.07 0.41
C ILE A 169 -18.08 -6.72 -0.40
N ASP A 170 -19.31 -6.54 0.06
CA ASP A 170 -20.51 -7.05 -0.62
C ASP A 170 -21.24 -5.92 -1.37
N GLN A 171 -21.30 -4.72 -0.79
CA GLN A 171 -22.10 -3.62 -1.34
C GLN A 171 -21.41 -2.91 -2.52
N PRO A 172 -22.10 -2.75 -3.67
CA PRO A 172 -21.51 -2.15 -4.87
C PRO A 172 -20.97 -0.72 -4.72
N ASN A 173 -21.56 0.09 -3.85
CA ASN A 173 -21.11 1.46 -3.56
C ASN A 173 -19.79 1.51 -2.76
N LEU A 174 -19.35 0.37 -2.20
CA LEU A 174 -18.11 0.22 -1.45
C LEU A 174 -17.02 -0.49 -2.27
N TYR A 175 -17.31 -0.93 -3.49
CA TYR A 175 -16.32 -1.59 -4.33
C TYR A 175 -15.09 -0.71 -4.52
N THR A 176 -13.93 -1.33 -4.34
CA THR A 176 -12.66 -0.78 -4.79
C THR A 176 -12.54 -0.96 -6.30
N LEU A 177 -11.58 -0.28 -6.89
CA LEU A 177 -11.35 -0.31 -8.32
C LEU A 177 -11.10 -1.74 -8.84
N GLY A 178 -10.35 -2.56 -8.10
CA GLY A 178 -10.09 -3.96 -8.47
C GLY A 178 -11.36 -4.79 -8.65
N ILE A 179 -12.27 -4.76 -7.67
CA ILE A 179 -13.57 -5.48 -7.75
C ILE A 179 -14.46 -4.85 -8.82
N GLY A 180 -14.54 -3.51 -8.82
CA GLY A 180 -15.41 -2.76 -9.71
C GLY A 180 -15.15 -3.04 -11.18
N ILE A 181 -13.87 -3.16 -11.56
CA ILE A 181 -13.44 -3.51 -12.91
C ILE A 181 -13.86 -4.94 -13.26
N ALA A 182 -13.56 -5.91 -12.39
CA ALA A 182 -13.91 -7.31 -12.62
C ALA A 182 -15.43 -7.49 -12.79
N MET A 183 -16.23 -6.89 -11.91
CA MET A 183 -17.70 -6.98 -11.97
C MET A 183 -18.29 -6.27 -13.18
N SER A 184 -17.71 -5.13 -13.60
CA SER A 184 -18.19 -4.41 -14.77
C SER A 184 -17.94 -5.16 -16.07
N PHE A 185 -16.80 -5.86 -16.20
CA PHE A 185 -16.52 -6.66 -17.39
C PHE A 185 -17.29 -7.97 -17.44
N VAL A 186 -17.57 -8.59 -16.28
CA VAL A 186 -18.47 -9.75 -16.22
C VAL A 186 -19.90 -9.38 -16.66
N GLY A 187 -20.39 -8.19 -16.28
CA GLY A 187 -21.71 -7.70 -16.71
C GLY A 187 -21.78 -7.32 -18.19
N LEU A 188 -20.74 -6.67 -18.72
CA LEU A 188 -20.70 -6.22 -20.12
C LEU A 188 -20.55 -7.37 -21.12
N ALA A 189 -19.90 -8.47 -20.75
CA ALA A 189 -19.81 -9.68 -21.58
C ALA A 189 -21.17 -10.34 -21.86
N LEU A 190 -22.20 -10.00 -21.09
CA LEU A 190 -23.54 -10.59 -21.20
C LEU A 190 -24.50 -9.76 -22.08
N GLU A 191 -24.25 -8.46 -22.27
CA GLU A 191 -25.20 -7.56 -22.95
C GLU A 191 -24.89 -7.35 -24.45
N ASP A 192 -23.63 -7.28 -24.86
CA ASP A 192 -23.27 -6.98 -26.25
C ASP A 192 -22.33 -8.05 -26.84
N GLY A 193 -22.84 -8.86 -27.75
CA GLY A 193 -22.11 -9.90 -28.49
C GLY A 193 -21.08 -9.38 -29.51
N GLU A 194 -20.59 -8.15 -29.35
CA GLU A 194 -19.60 -7.54 -30.24
C GLU A 194 -18.26 -7.31 -29.54
N PHE A 195 -17.20 -7.60 -30.28
CA PHE A 195 -15.78 -7.44 -29.96
C PHE A 195 -15.32 -5.99 -29.71
N THR A 196 -16.21 -5.12 -29.20
CA THR A 196 -15.93 -3.76 -28.72
C THR A 196 -15.22 -3.75 -27.35
N SER A 197 -15.12 -4.91 -26.67
CA SER A 197 -14.66 -5.00 -25.27
C SER A 197 -13.16 -4.73 -25.08
N TYR A 198 -12.27 -5.20 -25.96
CA TYR A 198 -10.82 -5.09 -25.74
C TYR A 198 -10.30 -3.65 -25.70
N GLY A 199 -10.89 -2.75 -26.49
CA GLY A 199 -10.51 -1.33 -26.52
C GLY A 199 -10.92 -0.59 -25.24
N ALA A 200 -12.12 -0.87 -24.73
CA ALA A 200 -12.62 -0.34 -23.46
C ALA A 200 -11.87 -0.95 -22.27
N GLU A 201 -11.59 -2.25 -22.29
CA GLU A 201 -10.75 -2.94 -21.30
C GLU A 201 -9.36 -2.33 -21.22
N ALA A 202 -8.69 -2.15 -22.35
CA ALA A 202 -7.37 -1.50 -22.41
C ALA A 202 -7.43 -0.06 -21.84
N ALA A 203 -8.48 0.70 -22.14
CA ALA A 203 -8.67 2.05 -21.59
C ALA A 203 -8.85 2.02 -20.06
N VAL A 204 -9.64 1.09 -19.53
CA VAL A 204 -9.82 0.90 -18.08
C VAL A 204 -8.50 0.51 -17.41
N TYR A 205 -7.74 -0.43 -17.96
CA TYR A 205 -6.43 -0.81 -17.40
C TYR A 205 -5.44 0.35 -17.41
N LEU A 206 -5.46 1.19 -18.45
CA LEU A 206 -4.59 2.36 -18.54
C LEU A 206 -4.98 3.44 -17.52
N LEU A 207 -6.27 3.70 -17.33
CA LEU A 207 -6.76 4.61 -16.29
C LEU A 207 -6.46 4.11 -14.86
N THR A 208 -6.56 2.78 -14.67
CA THR A 208 -6.32 2.10 -13.40
C THR A 208 -4.85 2.09 -13.00
N SER A 209 -3.95 1.95 -13.98
CA SER A 209 -2.51 1.98 -13.74
C SER A 209 -1.96 3.39 -13.57
N ALA A 210 -2.71 4.43 -13.98
CA ALA A 210 -2.24 5.82 -13.93
C ALA A 210 -1.72 6.26 -12.55
N PRO A 211 -2.37 5.97 -11.40
CA PRO A 211 -1.86 6.39 -10.10
C PRO A 211 -0.52 5.74 -9.75
N VAL A 212 -0.35 4.46 -10.08
CA VAL A 212 0.91 3.74 -9.88
C VAL A 212 2.01 4.32 -10.77
N LEU A 213 1.70 4.62 -12.04
CA LEU A 213 2.65 5.24 -12.97
C LEU A 213 3.06 6.64 -12.52
N ILE A 214 2.11 7.47 -12.08
CA ILE A 214 2.38 8.82 -11.58
C ILE A 214 3.27 8.74 -10.34
N LEU A 215 2.95 7.88 -9.37
CA LEU A 215 3.79 7.67 -8.19
C LEU A 215 5.19 7.23 -8.58
N PHE A 216 5.32 6.25 -9.47
CA PHE A 216 6.62 5.82 -9.96
C PHE A 216 7.39 6.98 -10.60
N ILE A 217 6.76 7.78 -11.47
CA ILE A 217 7.43 8.91 -12.14
C ILE A 217 7.90 9.98 -11.15
N VAL A 218 7.11 10.25 -10.11
CA VAL A 218 7.44 11.22 -9.06
C VAL A 218 8.59 10.70 -8.19
N PHE A 219 8.55 9.43 -7.79
CA PHE A 219 9.49 8.87 -6.81
C PHE A 219 10.74 8.24 -7.42
N GLN A 220 10.77 7.84 -8.70
CA GLN A 220 11.92 7.20 -9.35
C GLN A 220 13.24 7.99 -9.19
N ARG A 221 13.18 9.32 -9.19
CA ARG A 221 14.37 10.18 -9.03
C ARG A 221 14.97 10.09 -7.62
N MET A 222 14.13 9.85 -6.62
CA MET A 222 14.57 9.69 -5.22
C MET A 222 15.20 8.32 -5.00
N PHE A 223 14.68 7.27 -5.65
CA PHE A 223 15.31 5.95 -5.67
C PHE A 223 16.72 5.97 -6.29
N ILE A 224 16.87 6.65 -7.43
CA ILE A 224 18.18 6.77 -8.11
C ILE A 224 19.18 7.53 -7.24
N ARG A 225 18.76 8.60 -6.55
CA ARG A 225 19.63 9.35 -5.63
C ARG A 225 20.09 8.51 -4.44
N GLY A 226 19.19 7.75 -3.81
CA GLY A 226 19.53 6.88 -2.67
C GLY A 226 20.52 5.76 -3.03
N MET A 227 20.42 5.18 -4.23
CA MET A 227 21.41 4.22 -4.72
C MET A 227 22.78 4.85 -5.00
N LEU A 228 22.82 6.08 -5.54
CA LEU A 228 24.06 6.77 -5.88
C LEU A 228 24.79 7.34 -4.65
N GLU A 229 24.06 7.67 -3.58
CA GLU A 229 24.65 8.10 -2.32
C GLU A 229 25.31 6.91 -1.56
N GLY A 230 24.76 5.69 -1.69
CA GLY A 230 25.39 4.47 -1.16
C GLY A 230 26.67 4.03 -1.90
N LEU A 231 26.93 4.55 -3.10
CA LEU A 231 28.15 4.32 -3.89
C LEU A 231 29.27 5.33 -3.60
N LYS A 232 29.03 6.34 -2.75
CA LYS A 232 30.01 7.38 -2.39
C LYS A 232 30.73 7.12 -1.05
N LEU A 233 30.69 5.88 -0.55
CA LEU A 233 31.51 5.39 0.55
C LEU A 233 32.57 4.43 -0.01
#